data_AF-A0A6J4IPD2-F1
#
_entry.id   AF-A0A6J4IPD2-F1
#
_cell.length_a   1.000
_cell.length_b   1.000
_cell.length_c   1.000
_cell.angle_alpha   90.00
_cell.angle_beta   90.00
_cell.angle_gamma   90.00
#
_symmetry.space_group_name_H-M   'P 1'
#
loop_
_entity.id
_entity.type
_entity.pdbx_description
1 polymer ?
#
loop_
_entity_poly.entity_id
_entity_poly.type
_entity_poly.pdbx_seq_one_letter_code
_entity_poly.pdbx_strand_id
1 'polypeptide(L)' 'MTAEQFIAKWQANTRNEAAASKEHFLNLCELLGAPSPNSDATGATYAFEKGVTKAAGGGGWADVCRRGCFGWEYKSR' A
#
# COMPACT_ATOMS: atom_id res chain seq x y z
N MET A 1 9.96 -6.36 12.08
CA MET A 1 9.62 -7.69 11.52
C MET A 1 10.76 -8.15 10.60
N THR A 2 11.15 -9.44 10.64
CA THR A 2 12.14 -10.01 9.70
C THR A 2 11.50 -10.45 8.39
N ALA A 3 12.31 -10.72 7.36
CA ALA A 3 11.81 -11.21 6.07
C ALA A 3 11.05 -12.54 6.21
N GLU A 4 11.55 -13.45 7.04
CA GLU A 4 10.94 -14.76 7.31
C GLU A 4 9.57 -14.60 7.98
N GLN A 5 9.47 -13.69 8.95
CA GLN A 5 8.21 -13.39 9.62
C GLN A 5 7.17 -12.78 8.67
N PHE A 6 7.60 -11.88 7.78
CA PHE A 6 6.72 -11.30 6.76
C PHE A 6 6.17 -12.37 5.82
N ILE A 7 7.06 -13.19 5.27
CA ILE A 7 6.71 -14.26 4.34
C ILE A 7 5.75 -15.24 5.02
N ALA A 8 6.07 -15.73 6.22
CA ALA A 8 5.23 -16.67 6.95
C ALA A 8 3.81 -16.13 7.20
N LYS A 9 3.70 -14.86 7.63
CA LYS A 9 2.41 -14.21 7.88
C LYS A 9 1.56 -14.11 6.62
N TRP A 10 2.14 -13.63 5.52
CA TRP A 10 1.37 -13.32 4.32
C TRP A 10 1.15 -14.51 3.39
N GLN A 11 1.97 -15.56 3.46
CA GLN A 11 1.68 -16.84 2.83
C GLN A 11 0.50 -17.57 3.48
N ALA A 12 0.35 -17.45 4.82
CA ALA A 12 -0.74 -18.08 5.55
C ALA A 12 -2.05 -17.26 5.53
N ASN A 13 -2.03 -16.04 5.00
CA ASN A 13 -3.19 -15.15 5.03
C ASN A 13 -4.29 -15.62 4.05
N THR A 14 -5.48 -15.87 4.58
CA THR A 14 -6.68 -16.27 3.81
C THR A 14 -7.73 -15.16 3.73
N ARG A 15 -7.45 -13.98 4.31
CA ARG A 15 -8.36 -12.82 4.31
C ARG A 15 -8.39 -12.19 2.92
N ASN A 16 -9.54 -11.62 2.55
CA ASN A 16 -9.68 -10.89 1.29
C ASN A 16 -8.83 -9.61 1.27
N GLU A 17 -8.69 -9.02 0.09
CA GLU A 17 -7.86 -7.86 -0.15
C GLU A 17 -8.23 -6.68 0.76
N ALA A 18 -9.51 -6.32 0.84
CA ALA A 18 -9.98 -5.21 1.66
C ALA A 18 -9.62 -5.35 3.15
N ALA A 19 -9.59 -6.59 3.65
CA ALA A 19 -9.24 -6.88 5.04
C ALA A 19 -7.73 -6.95 5.30
N ALA A 20 -6.90 -7.12 4.28
CA ALA A 20 -5.48 -7.46 4.41
C ALA A 20 -4.52 -6.40 3.83
N SER A 21 -4.90 -5.67 2.81
CA SER A 21 -4.01 -4.83 1.99
C SER A 21 -3.29 -3.74 2.79
N LYS A 22 -4.01 -3.02 3.66
CA LYS A 22 -3.44 -1.96 4.51
C LYS A 22 -2.42 -2.51 5.49
N GLU A 23 -2.76 -3.59 6.19
CA GLU A 23 -1.85 -4.24 7.15
C GLU A 23 -0.63 -4.85 6.44
N HIS A 24 -0.82 -5.44 5.25
CA HIS A 24 0.27 -5.95 4.42
C HIS A 24 1.26 -4.86 4.07
N PHE A 25 0.76 -3.73 3.60
CA PHE A 25 1.61 -2.63 3.21
C PHE A 25 2.35 -2.01 4.40
N LEU A 26 1.70 -1.88 5.56
CA LEU A 26 2.36 -1.40 6.78
C LEU A 26 3.49 -2.33 7.23
N ASN A 27 3.28 -3.65 7.18
CA ASN A 27 4.33 -4.61 7.49
C ASN A 27 5.47 -4.52 6.46
N LEU A 28 5.17 -4.30 5.17
CA LEU A 28 6.19 -4.09 4.15
C LEU A 28 7.04 -2.84 4.43
N CYS A 29 6.42 -1.73 4.84
CA CYS A 29 7.12 -0.53 5.28
C CYS A 29 8.06 -0.82 6.46
N GLU A 30 7.57 -1.55 7.48
CA GLU A 30 8.38 -1.94 8.65
C GLU A 30 9.58 -2.80 8.24
N LEU A 31 9.37 -3.80 7.36
CA LEU A 31 10.43 -4.68 6.86
C LEU A 31 11.55 -3.90 6.16
N LEU A 32 11.18 -2.90 5.38
CA LEU A 32 12.10 -2.09 4.58
C LEU A 32 12.68 -0.89 5.34
N GLY A 33 12.25 -0.64 6.59
CA GLY A 33 12.60 0.57 7.33
C GLY A 33 12.10 1.85 6.66
N ALA A 34 11.03 1.76 5.86
CA ALA A 34 10.47 2.88 5.11
C ALA A 34 9.34 3.57 5.90
N PRO A 35 9.09 4.87 5.65
CA PRO A 35 7.90 5.54 6.18
C PRO A 35 6.62 4.80 5.78
N SER A 36 5.61 4.83 6.63
CA SER A 36 4.25 4.36 6.28
C SER A 36 3.47 5.45 5.55
N PRO A 37 2.44 5.09 4.77
CA PRO A 37 1.45 6.05 4.30
C PRO A 37 0.76 6.76 5.49
N ASN A 38 0.14 7.90 5.22
CA ASN A 38 -0.54 8.77 6.19
C ASN A 38 0.38 9.39 7.26
N SER A 39 1.68 9.51 6.97
CA SER A 39 2.61 10.29 7.81
C SER A 39 2.30 11.80 7.78
N ASP A 40 1.60 12.27 6.75
CA ASP A 40 1.07 13.63 6.67
C ASP A 40 -0.45 13.64 6.89
N ALA A 41 -0.95 14.62 7.66
CA ALA A 41 -2.35 14.69 8.07
C ALA A 41 -3.35 14.83 6.90
N THR A 42 -2.86 15.21 5.71
CA THR A 42 -3.70 15.48 4.53
C THR A 42 -3.71 14.33 3.52
N GLY A 43 -2.81 13.35 3.67
CA GLY A 43 -2.54 12.34 2.66
C GLY A 43 -2.17 12.93 1.29
N ALA A 44 -1.50 14.08 1.26
CA ALA A 44 -1.13 14.76 0.01
C ALA A 44 0.14 14.18 -0.61
N THR A 45 1.02 13.64 0.23
CA THR A 45 2.33 13.14 -0.21
C THR A 45 2.40 11.62 -0.21
N TYR A 46 1.79 10.97 0.79
CA TYR A 46 1.80 9.52 0.91
C TYR A 46 0.55 9.05 1.64
N ALA A 47 -0.31 8.31 0.95
CA ALA A 47 -1.62 7.93 1.48
C ALA A 47 -2.09 6.56 0.99
N PHE A 48 -2.96 5.95 1.79
CA PHE A 48 -3.85 4.91 1.30
C PHE A 48 -5.03 5.52 0.54
N GLU A 49 -5.61 4.76 -0.38
CA GLU A 49 -6.91 5.05 -0.99
C GLU A 49 -6.98 6.48 -1.57
N LYS A 50 -6.13 6.74 -2.57
CA LYS A 50 -5.97 8.08 -3.15
C LYS A 50 -6.45 8.11 -4.60
N GLY A 51 -7.29 9.09 -4.92
CA GLY A 51 -7.57 9.46 -6.30
C GLY A 51 -6.31 9.96 -7.01
N VAL A 52 -6.00 9.37 -8.16
CA VAL A 52 -4.83 9.70 -8.98
C VAL A 52 -5.24 10.03 -10.41
N THR A 53 -4.43 10.79 -11.12
CA THR A 53 -4.59 10.98 -12.57
C THR A 53 -3.74 9.93 -13.29
N LYS A 54 -4.35 9.18 -14.19
CA LYS A 54 -3.62 8.18 -14.99
C LYS A 54 -2.81 8.87 -16.08
N ALA A 55 -1.66 8.30 -16.44
CA ALA A 55 -0.81 8.85 -17.49
C ALA A 55 -1.51 8.93 -18.86
N ALA A 56 -2.42 7.99 -19.16
CA ALA A 56 -3.22 7.97 -20.39
C ALA A 56 -4.41 8.96 -20.37
N GLY A 57 -4.50 9.82 -19.35
CA GLY A 57 -5.66 10.66 -19.09
C GLY A 57 -6.74 9.95 -18.27
N GLY A 58 -7.62 10.75 -17.65
CA GLY A 58 -8.69 10.26 -16.80
C GLY A 58 -8.29 10.02 -15.34
N GLY A 59 -9.32 9.91 -14.49
CA GLY A 59 -9.16 9.57 -13.08
C GLY A 59 -8.89 8.09 -12.86
N GLY A 60 -8.16 7.81 -11.79
CA GLY A 60 -7.90 6.48 -11.26
C GLY A 60 -7.95 6.49 -9.74
N TRP A 61 -7.96 5.29 -9.19
CA TRP A 61 -7.75 5.07 -7.77
C TRP A 61 -6.40 4.38 -7.59
N ALA A 62 -5.78 4.61 -6.44
CA ALA A 62 -4.57 3.94 -5.99
C ALA A 62 -4.81 3.47 -4.56
N ASP A 63 -4.69 2.17 -4.29
CA ASP A 63 -4.72 1.64 -2.92
C ASP A 63 -3.63 2.23 -2.04
N VAL A 64 -2.45 2.47 -2.63
CA VAL A 64 -1.38 3.26 -2.00
C VAL A 64 -0.79 4.22 -3.02
N CYS A 65 -0.63 5.48 -2.66
CA CYS A 65 -0.01 6.48 -3.53
C CYS A 65 1.07 7.23 -2.78
N ARG A 66 2.27 7.31 -3.35
CA ARG A 66 3.33 8.22 -2.93
C ARG A 66 3.65 9.17 -4.07
N ARG A 67 3.36 10.45 -3.86
CA ARG A 67 3.48 11.50 -4.89
C ARG A 67 4.90 11.57 -5.43
N GLY A 68 5.03 11.49 -6.75
CA GLY A 68 6.32 11.51 -7.44
C GLY A 68 7.13 10.21 -7.33
N CYS A 69 6.56 9.14 -6.76
CA CYS A 69 7.21 7.85 -6.64
C CYS A 69 6.40 6.74 -7.31
N PHE A 70 5.19 6.45 -6.82
CA PHE A 70 4.38 5.33 -7.31
C PHE A 70 2.88 5.49 -7.00
N GLY A 71 2.07 4.79 -7.79
CA GLY A 71 0.73 4.34 -7.41
C GLY A 71 0.73 2.81 -7.35
N TRP A 72 0.24 2.25 -6.26
CA TRP A 72 0.17 0.82 -5.99
C TRP A 72 -1.29 0.40 -5.99
N GLU A 73 -1.57 -0.70 -6.69
CA GLU A 73 -2.87 -1.35 -6.75
C GLU A 73 -2.68 -2.81 -6.33
N TYR A 74 -3.42 -3.22 -5.31
CA TYR A 74 -3.59 -4.63 -5.00
C TYR A 74 -4.49 -5.26 -6.08
N LYS A 75 -4.38 -6.59 -6.16
CA LYS A 75 -5.19 -7.40 -7.05
C LYS A 75 -5.69 -8.58 -6.26
N SER A 76 -7.00 -8.76 -6.28
CA SER A 76 -7.61 -10.02 -5.88
C SER A 76 -7.22 -11.07 -6.92
N ARG A 77 -6.85 -12.26 -6.46
CA ARG A 77 -6.83 -13.44 -7.34
C ARG A 77 -8.25 -13.81 -7.75
#